data_AF-A0AAU0N2W8-F1
#
_entry.id   AF-A0AAU0N2W8-F1
#
_cell.length_a   1.000
_cell.length_b   1.000
_cell.length_c   1.000
_cell.angle_alpha   90.00
_cell.angle_beta   90.00
_cell.angle_gamma   90.00
#
_symmetry.space_group_name_H-M   'P 1'
#
loop_
_entity.id
_entity.type
_entity.pdbx_description
1 polymer ?
#
loop_
_entity_poly.entity_id
_entity_poly.type
_entity_poly.pdbx_seq_one_letter_code
_entity_poly.pdbx_strand_id
1 'polypeptide(L)'
;MSEFLRTLFLALSPEAVTEGFLWAMLVVFALALVARVLSRAEEFVDQAPGLLTSLGILGTFTGVIIGLFEFQLADIDNSIATLLDGLKTAFITSVCGIGLSVVLRALTRFVAVPGKARAVDLADIQQSLSALQLSMEQGQQRQLAQASDMLERFSEHCAKALVTEMEQVVTNFNQRVEAQFGENMTRFGENFAQFDAMVATLTSEYKAHEERVEYWSEHCDTAVMGMVQVARDLQQVHSQLAEIPQFLSGMQQFGVEAREQLAALATQLDRYRGVSAQVEAVLPQLGERIEEFVRGLDVVQQVMDSEMKQSLVSISKQSELLGAQIEAVSGAFEKMSSLDADFIQSLVQETVTTHRNGMQELALQQARTHKEMVDALSHLIRKSIGDAEVSIGKQYQVVERRMEEEVEGVISAMGEALATISGQFTRDYRQLIAQMQRITQAGAIAAERSSHREIA
;
A
#
# COMPACT_ATOMS: atom_id res chain seq x y z
N MET A 1 -0.65 -9.75 -57.22
CA MET A 1 -0.77 -11.08 -57.87
C MET A 1 -2.10 -11.14 -58.62
N SER A 2 -2.18 -11.82 -59.77
CA SER A 2 -3.47 -11.94 -60.47
C SER A 2 -4.47 -12.70 -59.59
N GLU A 3 -5.74 -12.29 -59.61
CA GLU A 3 -6.85 -12.95 -58.90
C GLU A 3 -6.87 -14.46 -59.16
N PHE A 4 -6.47 -14.89 -60.36
CA PHE A 4 -6.31 -16.29 -60.73
C PHE A 4 -5.32 -17.06 -59.86
N LEU A 5 -4.11 -16.51 -59.64
CA LEU A 5 -3.10 -17.16 -58.78
C LEU A 5 -3.59 -17.25 -57.33
N ARG A 6 -4.25 -16.20 -56.84
CA ARG A 6 -4.81 -16.20 -55.49
C ARG A 6 -5.90 -17.26 -55.31
N THR A 7 -6.78 -17.42 -56.31
CA THR A 7 -7.85 -18.44 -56.27
C THR A 7 -7.28 -19.86 -56.36
N LEU A 8 -6.22 -20.06 -57.15
CA LEU A 8 -5.54 -21.34 -57.30
C LEU A 8 -4.80 -21.74 -56.01
N PHE A 9 -4.10 -20.80 -55.36
CA PHE A 9 -3.36 -21.06 -54.12
C PHE A 9 -4.27 -21.23 -52.89
N LEU A 10 -5.38 -20.49 -52.80
CA LEU A 10 -6.36 -20.65 -51.71
C LEU A 10 -7.12 -21.99 -51.77
N ALA A 11 -7.17 -22.63 -52.94
CA ALA A 11 -7.82 -23.94 -53.10
C ALA A 11 -6.90 -25.12 -52.72
N LEU A 12 -5.61 -24.89 -52.50
CA LEU A 12 -4.59 -25.92 -52.29
C LEU A 12 -4.05 -25.84 -50.85
N SER A 13 -4.52 -26.73 -49.97
CA SER A 13 -3.93 -26.89 -48.64
C SER A 13 -2.48 -27.40 -48.74
N PRO A 14 -1.58 -27.02 -47.81
CA PRO A 14 -0.19 -27.52 -47.79
C PRO A 14 -0.09 -29.05 -47.87
N GLU A 15 -1.04 -29.74 -47.23
CA GLU A 15 -1.15 -31.20 -47.20
C GLU A 15 -1.50 -31.77 -48.59
N ALA A 16 -2.50 -31.20 -49.28
CA ALA A 16 -2.89 -31.64 -50.62
C ALA A 16 -1.75 -31.44 -51.63
N VAL A 17 -0.98 -30.36 -51.48
CA VAL A 17 0.20 -30.11 -52.31
C VAL A 17 1.29 -31.15 -52.04
N THR A 18 1.55 -31.47 -50.77
CA THR A 18 2.51 -32.52 -50.40
C THR A 18 2.15 -33.86 -51.04
N GLU A 19 0.90 -34.29 -50.88
CA GLU A 19 0.41 -35.55 -51.45
C GLU A 19 0.49 -35.58 -52.98
N GLY A 20 0.13 -34.48 -53.65
CA GLY A 20 0.22 -34.35 -55.10
C GLY A 20 1.64 -34.54 -55.63
N PHE A 21 2.63 -33.90 -54.98
CA PHE A 21 4.04 -34.07 -55.35
C PHE A 21 4.55 -35.48 -55.08
N LEU A 22 4.18 -36.09 -53.96
CA LEU A 22 4.59 -37.47 -53.64
C LEU A 22 4.02 -38.48 -54.64
N TRP A 23 2.74 -38.34 -55.01
CA TRP A 23 2.15 -39.18 -56.05
C TRP A 23 2.82 -39.00 -57.41
N ALA A 24 3.08 -37.76 -57.81
CA ALA A 24 3.80 -37.48 -59.05
C ALA A 24 5.21 -38.11 -59.05
N MET A 25 5.94 -38.01 -57.94
CA MET A 25 7.24 -38.65 -57.77
C MET A 25 7.15 -40.19 -57.84
N LEU A 26 6.18 -40.79 -57.16
CA LEU A 26 5.98 -42.25 -57.20
C LEU A 26 5.63 -42.75 -58.61
N VAL A 27 4.81 -42.01 -59.35
CA VAL A 27 4.47 -42.33 -60.74
C VAL A 27 5.71 -42.28 -61.62
N VAL A 28 6.52 -41.22 -61.53
CA VAL A 28 7.78 -41.10 -62.29
C VAL A 28 8.74 -42.23 -61.93
N PHE A 29 8.88 -42.57 -60.65
CA PHE A 29 9.71 -43.65 -60.18
C PHE A 29 9.25 -45.01 -60.72
N ALA A 30 7.95 -45.31 -60.65
CA ALA A 30 7.38 -46.56 -61.15
C ALA A 30 7.50 -46.67 -62.67
N LEU A 31 7.21 -45.59 -63.41
CA LEU A 31 7.37 -45.54 -64.87
C LEU A 31 8.82 -45.78 -65.28
N ALA A 32 9.79 -45.17 -64.60
CA ALA A 32 11.20 -45.37 -64.88
C ALA A 32 11.63 -46.82 -64.62
N LEU A 33 11.13 -47.44 -63.54
CA LEU A 33 11.43 -48.82 -63.20
C LEU A 33 10.81 -49.82 -64.21
N VAL A 34 9.56 -49.60 -64.63
CA VAL A 34 8.89 -50.41 -65.65
C VAL A 34 9.57 -50.25 -67.01
N ALA A 35 9.87 -49.01 -67.43
CA ALA A 35 10.58 -48.72 -68.68
C ALA A 35 11.95 -49.43 -68.74
N ARG A 36 12.67 -49.45 -67.61
CA ARG A 36 13.93 -50.18 -67.47
C ARG A 36 13.77 -51.69 -67.64
N VAL A 37 12.76 -52.30 -67.00
CA VAL A 37 12.51 -53.76 -67.10
C VAL A 37 12.04 -54.16 -68.51
N LEU A 38 11.24 -53.32 -69.16
CA LEU A 38 10.76 -53.55 -70.53
C LEU A 38 11.81 -53.19 -71.61
N SER A 39 13.00 -52.73 -71.22
CA SER A 39 14.07 -52.28 -72.13
C SER A 39 13.59 -51.26 -73.16
N ARG A 40 12.69 -50.35 -72.76
CA ARG A 40 12.11 -49.30 -73.60
C ARG A 40 12.38 -47.94 -72.98
N ALA A 41 12.57 -46.91 -73.81
CA ALA A 41 12.80 -45.53 -73.38
C ALA A 41 14.01 -45.34 -72.43
N GLU A 42 15.19 -45.84 -72.82
CA GLU A 42 16.44 -45.72 -72.05
C GLU A 42 16.76 -44.27 -71.67
N GLU A 43 16.52 -43.32 -72.58
CA GLU A 43 16.74 -41.88 -72.35
C GLU A 43 15.86 -41.33 -71.20
N PHE A 44 14.63 -41.82 -71.05
CA PHE A 44 13.77 -41.41 -69.92
C PHE A 44 14.27 -41.99 -68.59
N VAL A 45 14.77 -43.23 -68.59
CA VAL A 45 15.29 -43.88 -67.37
C VAL A 45 16.54 -43.16 -66.86
N ASP A 46 17.42 -42.72 -67.77
CA ASP A 46 18.64 -41.99 -67.42
C ASP A 46 18.33 -40.59 -66.85
N GLN A 47 17.28 -39.94 -67.35
CA GLN A 47 16.86 -38.60 -66.91
C GLN A 47 15.93 -38.62 -65.69
N ALA A 48 15.23 -39.73 -65.41
CA ALA A 48 14.24 -39.85 -64.34
C ALA A 48 14.76 -39.49 -62.93
N PRO A 49 15.98 -39.86 -62.50
CA PRO A 49 16.54 -39.39 -61.24
C PRO A 49 16.69 -37.86 -61.16
N GLY A 50 17.06 -37.23 -62.28
CA GLY A 50 17.12 -35.77 -62.40
C GLY A 50 15.74 -35.14 -62.27
N LEU A 51 14.72 -35.74 -62.91
CA LEU A 51 13.33 -35.30 -62.82
C LEU A 51 12.76 -35.42 -61.39
N LEU A 52 13.04 -36.53 -60.69
CA LEU A 52 12.62 -36.72 -59.29
C LEU A 52 13.23 -35.67 -58.35
N THR A 53 14.50 -35.35 -58.56
CA THR A 53 15.19 -34.30 -57.78
C THR A 53 14.60 -32.92 -58.09
N SER A 54 14.38 -32.63 -59.38
CA SER A 54 13.80 -31.36 -59.82
C SER A 54 12.36 -31.17 -59.32
N LEU A 55 11.57 -32.25 -59.29
CA LEU A 55 10.21 -32.26 -58.76
C LEU A 55 10.20 -32.05 -57.23
N GLY A 56 11.17 -32.59 -56.50
CA GLY A 56 11.37 -32.32 -55.08
C GLY A 56 11.77 -30.86 -54.79
N ILE A 57 12.66 -30.28 -55.61
CA ILE A 57 13.01 -28.84 -55.52
C ILE A 57 11.79 -27.97 -55.78
N LEU A 58 10.99 -28.30 -56.80
CA LEU A 58 9.77 -27.56 -57.13
C LEU A 58 8.71 -27.66 -56.01
N GLY A 59 8.56 -28.83 -55.39
CA GLY A 59 7.73 -29.01 -54.19
C GLY A 59 8.21 -28.15 -53.01
N THR A 60 9.53 -28.03 -52.83
CA THR A 60 10.15 -27.19 -51.79
C THR A 60 9.79 -25.72 -51.97
N PHE A 61 9.96 -25.18 -53.18
CA PHE A 61 9.61 -23.79 -53.48
C PHE A 61 8.11 -23.54 -53.31
N THR A 62 7.27 -24.50 -53.72
CA THR A 62 5.82 -24.38 -53.58
C THR A 62 5.40 -24.35 -52.10
N GLY A 63 5.96 -25.22 -51.25
CA GLY A 63 5.67 -25.24 -49.81
C GLY A 63 6.09 -23.95 -49.08
N VAL A 64 7.26 -23.39 -49.41
CA VAL A 64 7.72 -22.11 -48.84
C VAL A 64 6.83 -20.94 -49.28
N ILE A 65 6.41 -20.91 -50.55
CA ILE A 65 5.49 -19.88 -51.05
C ILE A 65 4.16 -19.94 -50.31
N ILE A 66 3.59 -21.12 -50.10
CA ILE A 66 2.33 -21.29 -49.36
C ILE A 66 2.48 -20.84 -47.90
N GLY A 67 3.57 -21.22 -47.23
CA GLY A 67 3.83 -20.82 -45.84
C GLY A 67 4.02 -19.31 -45.64
N LEU A 68 4.51 -18.59 -46.67
CA LEU A 68 4.68 -17.13 -46.64
C LEU A 68 3.45 -16.36 -47.18
N PHE A 69 2.53 -17.03 -47.88
CA PHE A 69 1.42 -16.37 -48.58
C PHE A 69 0.40 -15.74 -47.63
N GLU A 70 0.16 -16.37 -46.47
CA GLU A 70 -0.80 -15.89 -45.46
C GLU A 70 -0.13 -15.24 -44.24
N PHE A 71 1.18 -14.96 -44.29
CA PHE A 71 1.91 -14.41 -43.17
C PHE A 71 1.47 -12.96 -42.86
N GLN A 72 0.91 -12.75 -41.67
CA GLN A 72 0.41 -11.46 -41.20
C GLN A 72 1.10 -11.05 -39.89
N LEU A 73 1.71 -9.87 -39.87
CA LEU A 73 2.35 -9.33 -38.66
C LEU A 73 1.36 -9.03 -37.53
N ALA A 74 0.07 -8.92 -37.84
CA ALA A 74 -0.98 -8.65 -36.85
C ALA A 74 -1.40 -9.90 -36.06
N ASP A 75 -1.13 -11.11 -36.57
CA ASP A 75 -1.46 -12.38 -35.94
C ASP A 75 -0.29 -13.36 -36.10
N ILE A 76 0.78 -13.09 -35.35
CA ILE A 76 2.07 -13.77 -35.47
C ILE A 76 1.93 -15.25 -35.10
N ASP A 77 1.13 -15.59 -34.10
CA ASP A 77 1.01 -16.97 -33.61
C ASP A 77 0.41 -17.89 -34.68
N ASN A 78 -0.69 -17.48 -35.32
CA ASN A 78 -1.26 -18.23 -36.44
C ASN A 78 -0.36 -18.18 -37.68
N SER A 79 0.30 -17.05 -37.94
CA SER A 79 1.21 -16.91 -39.09
C SER A 79 2.45 -17.81 -38.98
N ILE A 80 2.98 -18.01 -37.78
CA ILE A 80 4.08 -18.95 -37.53
C ILE A 80 3.60 -20.39 -37.71
N ALA A 81 2.40 -20.74 -37.23
CA ALA A 81 1.83 -22.07 -37.43
C ALA A 81 1.67 -22.42 -38.92
N THR A 82 1.07 -21.53 -39.71
CA THR A 82 0.91 -21.71 -41.17
C THR A 82 2.26 -21.76 -41.90
N LEU A 83 3.24 -20.95 -41.47
CA LEU A 83 4.59 -20.98 -42.01
C LEU A 83 5.29 -22.32 -41.75
N LEU A 84 5.12 -22.87 -40.54
CA LEU A 84 5.68 -24.17 -40.16
C LEU A 84 5.08 -25.31 -40.99
N ASP A 85 3.79 -25.27 -41.30
CA ASP A 85 3.13 -26.26 -42.16
C ASP A 85 3.60 -26.19 -43.63
N GLY A 86 3.80 -24.98 -44.16
CA GLY A 86 4.42 -24.77 -45.48
C GLY A 86 5.86 -25.27 -45.53
N LEU A 87 6.63 -25.05 -44.46
CA LEU A 87 8.00 -25.52 -44.34
C LEU A 87 8.07 -27.06 -44.21
N LYS A 88 7.15 -27.67 -43.47
CA LYS A 88 7.02 -29.12 -43.33
C LYS A 88 6.74 -29.79 -44.68
N THR A 89 5.83 -29.20 -45.47
CA THR A 89 5.54 -29.59 -46.86
C THR A 89 6.80 -29.52 -47.72
N ALA A 90 7.51 -28.40 -47.66
CA ALA A 90 8.73 -28.19 -48.43
C ALA A 90 9.81 -29.25 -48.11
N PHE A 91 10.01 -29.53 -46.82
CA PHE A 91 11.00 -30.51 -46.37
C PHE A 91 10.68 -31.94 -46.83
N ILE A 92 9.43 -32.38 -46.67
CA ILE A 92 9.01 -33.76 -47.03
C ILE A 92 9.20 -34.02 -48.53
N THR A 93 8.76 -33.08 -49.39
CA THR A 93 8.91 -33.23 -50.84
C THR A 93 10.37 -33.28 -51.30
N SER A 94 11.26 -32.52 -50.66
CA SER A 94 12.71 -32.53 -50.96
C SER A 94 13.37 -33.85 -50.58
N VAL A 95 13.11 -34.33 -49.35
CA VAL A 95 13.66 -35.60 -48.84
C VAL A 95 13.20 -36.76 -49.71
N CYS A 96 11.92 -36.80 -50.09
CA CYS A 96 11.41 -37.83 -50.99
C CYS A 96 11.98 -37.71 -52.40
N GLY A 97 12.13 -36.50 -52.97
CA GLY A 97 12.67 -36.31 -54.32
C GLY A 97 14.13 -36.73 -54.44
N ILE A 98 14.95 -36.39 -53.44
CA ILE A 98 16.36 -36.82 -53.38
C ILE A 98 16.46 -38.31 -53.02
N GLY A 99 15.66 -38.79 -52.06
CA GLY A 99 15.65 -40.19 -51.65
C GLY A 99 15.27 -41.13 -52.80
N LEU A 100 14.16 -40.85 -53.48
CA LEU A 100 13.71 -41.64 -54.64
C LEU A 100 14.69 -41.54 -55.81
N SER A 101 15.34 -40.39 -56.05
CA SER A 101 16.33 -40.28 -57.13
C SER A 101 17.59 -41.09 -56.88
N VAL A 102 18.08 -41.11 -55.64
CA VAL A 102 19.22 -41.94 -55.23
C VAL A 102 18.86 -43.43 -55.31
N VAL A 103 17.69 -43.81 -54.80
CA VAL A 103 17.21 -45.19 -54.88
C VAL A 103 17.04 -45.63 -56.33
N LEU A 104 16.48 -44.78 -57.19
CA LEU A 104 16.31 -45.08 -58.61
C LEU A 104 17.66 -45.27 -59.31
N ARG A 105 18.64 -44.38 -59.07
CA ARG A 105 20.02 -44.52 -59.61
C ARG A 105 20.69 -45.81 -59.16
N ALA A 106 20.51 -46.19 -57.90
CA ALA A 106 21.07 -47.43 -57.38
C ALA A 106 20.42 -48.63 -58.07
N LEU A 107 19.09 -48.69 -58.13
CA LEU A 107 18.35 -49.80 -58.73
C LEU A 107 18.61 -49.93 -60.24
N THR A 108 18.63 -48.83 -61.00
CA THR A 108 18.90 -48.88 -62.45
C THR A 108 20.32 -49.36 -62.75
N ARG A 109 21.28 -49.11 -61.84
CA ARG A 109 22.66 -49.61 -61.96
C ARG A 109 22.79 -51.10 -61.64
N PHE A 110 22.02 -51.64 -60.69
CA PHE A 110 22.10 -53.06 -60.32
C PHE A 110 21.31 -53.99 -61.25
N VAL A 111 20.34 -53.47 -62.00
CA VAL A 111 19.57 -54.25 -62.99
C VAL A 111 20.25 -54.18 -64.36
N ALA A 112 20.91 -55.27 -64.76
CA ALA A 112 21.67 -55.41 -66.01
C ALA A 112 20.75 -55.61 -67.24
N VAL A 113 21.06 -54.92 -68.35
CA VAL A 113 20.34 -55.07 -69.64
C VAL A 113 20.95 -56.23 -70.43
N PRO A 114 20.16 -57.22 -70.89
CA PRO A 114 20.65 -58.26 -71.78
C PRO A 114 20.69 -57.76 -73.22
N GLY A 115 21.89 -57.69 -73.81
CA GLY A 115 22.06 -57.68 -75.26
C GLY A 115 22.79 -56.47 -75.84
N LYS A 116 24.12 -56.61 -76.00
CA LYS A 116 24.88 -56.13 -77.17
C LYS A 116 26.32 -56.65 -77.06
N ALA A 117 26.52 -57.89 -77.47
CA ALA A 117 27.86 -58.41 -77.73
C ALA A 117 28.22 -58.05 -79.17
N ARG A 118 29.25 -57.20 -79.35
CA ARG A 118 29.93 -57.02 -80.64
C ARG A 118 31.35 -57.54 -80.44
N ALA A 119 31.72 -58.57 -81.19
CA ALA A 119 33.06 -59.13 -81.18
C ALA A 119 34.04 -58.07 -81.69
N VAL A 120 35.02 -57.71 -80.85
CA VAL A 120 36.12 -56.79 -81.18
C VAL A 120 37.41 -57.61 -81.12
N ASP A 121 38.23 -57.45 -82.16
CA ASP A 121 39.52 -58.13 -82.30
C ASP A 121 40.56 -57.55 -81.32
N LEU A 122 41.45 -58.40 -80.80
CA LEU A 122 42.29 -58.10 -79.64
C LEU A 122 43.31 -56.96 -79.90
N ALA A 123 43.67 -56.73 -81.16
CA ALA A 123 44.56 -55.66 -81.59
C ALA A 123 43.90 -54.28 -81.57
N ASP A 124 42.62 -54.18 -81.97
CA ASP A 124 41.85 -52.93 -81.90
C ASP A 124 41.58 -52.51 -80.44
N ILE A 125 41.48 -53.48 -79.53
CA ILE A 125 41.31 -53.24 -78.09
C ILE A 125 42.55 -52.59 -77.48
N GLN A 126 43.76 -53.04 -77.83
CA GLN A 126 44.98 -52.41 -77.31
C GLN A 126 45.21 -51.00 -77.84
N GLN A 127 44.91 -50.74 -79.11
CA GLN A 127 45.07 -49.42 -79.71
C GLN A 127 43.99 -48.44 -79.24
N SER A 128 42.75 -48.91 -79.06
CA SER A 128 41.68 -48.09 -78.47
C SER A 128 41.87 -47.86 -76.98
N LEU A 129 42.38 -48.83 -76.20
CA LEU A 129 42.69 -48.65 -74.78
C LEU A 129 43.80 -47.63 -74.55
N SER A 130 44.86 -47.65 -75.35
CA SER A 130 45.96 -46.69 -75.24
C SER A 130 45.53 -45.27 -75.67
N ALA A 131 44.74 -45.16 -76.74
CA ALA A 131 44.12 -43.89 -77.13
C ALA A 131 43.11 -43.38 -76.08
N LEU A 132 42.32 -44.29 -75.48
CA LEU A 132 41.40 -43.96 -74.39
C LEU A 132 42.14 -43.51 -73.14
N GLN A 133 43.21 -44.19 -72.72
CA GLN A 133 44.04 -43.77 -71.58
C GLN A 133 44.60 -42.37 -71.78
N LEU A 134 45.18 -42.09 -72.96
CA LEU A 134 45.72 -40.77 -73.24
C LEU A 134 44.63 -39.68 -73.28
N SER A 135 43.46 -39.99 -73.86
CA SER A 135 42.31 -39.07 -73.90
C SER A 135 41.68 -38.86 -72.52
N MET A 136 41.69 -39.87 -71.65
CA MET A 136 41.20 -39.82 -70.28
C MET A 136 42.14 -39.02 -69.40
N GLU A 137 43.46 -39.23 -69.50
CA GLU A 137 44.44 -38.42 -68.76
C GLU A 137 44.33 -36.95 -69.16
N GLN A 138 44.29 -36.64 -70.47
CA GLN A 138 44.12 -35.26 -70.93
C GLN A 138 42.75 -34.68 -70.57
N GLY A 139 41.68 -35.48 -70.62
CA GLY A 139 40.34 -35.07 -70.23
C GLY A 139 40.22 -34.77 -68.74
N GLN A 140 40.79 -35.64 -67.90
CA GLN A 140 40.82 -35.51 -66.44
C GLN A 140 41.68 -34.32 -66.01
N GLN A 141 42.80 -34.07 -66.71
CA GLN A 141 43.67 -32.94 -66.43
C GLN A 141 43.02 -31.60 -66.82
N ARG A 142 42.24 -31.55 -67.92
CA ARG A 142 41.41 -30.39 -68.27
C ARG A 142 40.27 -30.18 -67.26
N GLN A 143 39.64 -31.24 -66.79
CA GLN A 143 38.60 -31.18 -65.76
C GLN A 143 39.14 -30.67 -64.42
N LEU A 144 40.33 -31.12 -64.01
CA LEU A 144 41.00 -30.65 -62.80
C LEU A 144 41.40 -29.17 -62.91
N ALA A 145 41.90 -28.74 -64.07
CA ALA A 145 42.23 -27.33 -64.31
C ALA A 145 40.98 -26.44 -64.28
N GLN A 146 39.87 -26.87 -64.89
CA GLN A 146 38.60 -26.14 -64.82
C GLN A 146 38.00 -26.12 -63.40
N ALA A 147 38.08 -27.23 -62.66
CA ALA A 147 37.62 -27.28 -61.28
C ALA A 147 38.43 -26.35 -60.38
N SER A 148 39.75 -26.27 -60.58
CA SER A 148 40.64 -25.34 -59.87
C SER A 148 40.28 -23.88 -60.13
N ASP A 149 40.12 -23.48 -61.41
CA ASP A 149 39.74 -22.10 -61.79
C ASP A 149 38.35 -21.73 -61.25
N MET A 150 37.41 -22.68 -61.21
CA MET A 150 36.08 -22.46 -60.64
C MET A 150 36.13 -22.28 -59.12
N LEU A 151 36.95 -23.07 -58.42
CA LEU A 151 37.17 -22.93 -56.97
C LEU A 151 37.83 -21.60 -56.62
N GLU A 152 38.80 -21.16 -57.42
CA GLU A 152 39.51 -19.91 -57.20
C GLU A 152 38.57 -18.71 -57.35
N ARG A 153 37.76 -18.67 -58.43
CA ARG A 153 36.74 -17.63 -58.63
C ARG A 153 35.64 -17.65 -57.59
N PHE A 154 35.23 -18.83 -57.13
CA PHE A 154 34.24 -18.99 -56.06
C PHE A 154 34.80 -18.44 -54.74
N SER A 155 36.03 -18.80 -54.39
CA SER A 155 36.71 -18.29 -53.21
C SER A 155 36.84 -16.77 -53.25
N GLU A 156 37.22 -16.21 -54.39
CA GLU A 156 37.37 -14.77 -54.57
C GLU A 156 36.02 -14.02 -54.48
N HIS A 157 34.95 -14.59 -55.05
CA HIS A 157 33.60 -14.04 -54.93
C HIS A 157 33.05 -14.11 -53.50
N CYS A 158 33.25 -15.23 -52.80
CA CYS A 158 32.83 -15.37 -51.41
C CYS A 158 33.57 -14.36 -50.52
N ALA A 159 34.88 -14.20 -50.71
CA ALA A 159 35.66 -13.22 -49.95
C ALA A 159 35.17 -11.78 -50.20
N LYS A 160 34.95 -11.39 -51.47
CA LYS A 160 34.43 -10.05 -51.80
C LYS A 160 33.02 -9.83 -51.26
N ALA A 161 32.10 -10.77 -51.49
CA ALA A 161 30.72 -10.63 -51.01
C ALA A 161 30.64 -10.52 -49.48
N LEU A 162 31.44 -11.33 -48.76
CA LEU A 162 31.49 -11.28 -47.30
C LEU A 162 32.03 -9.94 -46.78
N VAL A 163 33.08 -9.40 -47.41
CA VAL A 163 33.64 -8.09 -47.05
C VAL A 163 32.63 -6.98 -47.29
N THR A 164 31.97 -6.98 -48.46
CA THR A 164 30.97 -5.96 -48.80
C THR A 164 29.77 -5.99 -47.85
N GLU A 165 29.24 -7.17 -47.53
CA GLU A 165 28.14 -7.29 -46.57
C GLU A 165 28.56 -6.86 -45.16
N MET A 166 29.76 -7.23 -44.72
CA MET A 166 30.29 -6.79 -43.41
C MET A 166 30.48 -5.27 -43.34
N GLU A 167 30.99 -4.65 -44.41
CA GLU A 167 31.12 -3.20 -44.48
C GLU A 167 29.75 -2.51 -44.39
N GLN A 168 28.74 -3.08 -45.04
CA GLN A 168 27.38 -2.55 -45.03
C GLN A 168 26.70 -2.72 -43.66
N VAL A 169 26.96 -3.83 -42.96
CA VAL A 169 26.51 -4.07 -41.57
C VAL A 169 27.17 -3.08 -40.61
N VAL A 170 28.49 -2.89 -40.69
CA VAL A 170 29.22 -1.93 -39.84
C VAL A 170 28.73 -0.51 -40.09
N THR A 171 28.52 -0.14 -41.36
CA THR A 171 28.01 1.19 -41.71
C THR A 171 26.60 1.42 -41.16
N ASN A 172 25.68 0.47 -41.33
CA ASN A 172 24.33 0.55 -40.77
C ASN A 172 24.34 0.57 -39.24
N PHE A 173 25.22 -0.22 -38.62
CA PHE A 173 25.38 -0.24 -37.17
C PHE A 173 25.85 1.13 -36.67
N ASN A 174 26.90 1.70 -37.27
CA ASN A 174 27.40 3.03 -36.89
C ASN A 174 26.34 4.12 -37.07
N GLN A 175 25.61 4.14 -38.19
CA GLN A 175 24.52 5.10 -38.39
C GLN A 175 23.43 4.97 -37.34
N ARG A 176 23.02 3.74 -37.00
CA ARG A 176 22.00 3.50 -35.96
C ARG A 176 22.50 3.87 -34.58
N VAL A 177 23.74 3.56 -34.25
CA VAL A 177 24.34 3.95 -32.97
C VAL A 177 24.39 5.47 -32.88
N GLU A 178 24.91 6.17 -33.89
CA GLU A 178 25.05 7.62 -33.83
C GLU A 178 23.69 8.33 -33.75
N ALA A 179 22.70 7.89 -34.54
CA ALA A 179 21.36 8.47 -34.53
C ALA A 179 20.57 8.11 -33.26
N GLN A 180 20.40 6.82 -32.95
CA GLN A 180 19.52 6.39 -31.85
C GLN A 180 20.16 6.60 -30.49
N PHE A 181 21.48 6.43 -30.36
CA PHE A 181 22.16 6.67 -29.08
C PHE A 181 22.25 8.16 -28.79
N GLY A 182 22.50 8.98 -29.81
CA GLY A 182 22.48 10.44 -29.68
C GLY A 182 21.12 10.95 -29.21
N GLU A 183 20.05 10.59 -29.92
CA GLU A 183 18.68 10.98 -29.59
C GLU A 183 18.25 10.48 -28.20
N ASN A 184 18.56 9.22 -27.86
CA ASN A 184 18.27 8.68 -26.53
C ASN A 184 19.07 9.38 -25.42
N MET A 185 20.33 9.77 -25.65
CA MET A 185 21.13 10.50 -24.66
C MET A 185 20.61 11.93 -24.45
N THR A 186 20.14 12.60 -25.51
CA THR A 186 19.47 13.91 -25.38
C THR A 186 18.20 13.76 -24.55
N ARG A 187 17.35 12.78 -24.86
CA ARG A 187 16.11 12.49 -24.12
C ARG A 187 16.36 12.11 -22.67
N PHE A 188 17.41 11.33 -22.42
CA PHE A 188 17.86 10.99 -21.08
C PHE A 188 18.29 12.24 -20.30
N GLY A 189 19.05 13.14 -20.92
CA GLY A 189 19.46 14.41 -20.30
C GLY A 189 18.27 15.32 -19.97
N GLU A 190 17.28 15.41 -20.85
CA GLU A 190 16.04 16.17 -20.61
C GLU A 190 15.23 15.60 -19.45
N ASN A 191 15.07 14.27 -19.40
CA ASN A 191 14.39 13.60 -18.29
C ASN A 191 15.13 13.80 -16.97
N PHE A 192 16.47 13.79 -16.99
CA PHE A 192 17.29 14.03 -15.80
C PHE A 192 17.16 15.47 -15.29
N ALA A 193 17.10 16.45 -16.18
CA ALA A 193 16.85 17.85 -15.80
C ALA A 193 15.46 18.05 -15.18
N GLN A 194 14.43 17.38 -15.72
CA GLN A 194 13.09 17.39 -15.11
C GLN A 194 13.09 16.74 -13.73
N PHE A 195 13.83 15.63 -13.56
CA PHE A 195 13.98 14.97 -12.28
C PHE A 195 14.64 15.89 -11.24
N ASP A 196 15.72 16.59 -11.62
CA ASP A 196 16.40 17.55 -10.74
C ASP A 196 15.45 18.69 -10.28
N ALA A 197 14.67 19.24 -11.20
CA ALA A 197 13.65 20.25 -10.88
C ALA A 197 12.56 19.72 -9.94
N MET A 198 12.16 18.45 -10.11
CA MET A 198 11.19 17.81 -9.23
C MET A 198 11.75 17.61 -7.81
N VAL A 199 13.01 17.19 -7.70
CA VAL A 199 13.71 17.04 -6.40
C VAL A 199 13.87 18.39 -5.70
N ALA A 200 14.21 19.45 -6.44
CA ALA A 200 14.28 20.80 -5.88
C ALA A 200 12.94 21.28 -5.32
N THR A 201 11.86 21.02 -6.06
CA THR A 201 10.48 21.33 -5.63
C THR A 201 10.10 20.55 -4.37
N LEU A 202 10.37 19.23 -4.36
CA LEU A 202 10.08 18.38 -3.21
C LEU A 202 10.84 18.85 -1.96
N THR A 203 12.10 19.24 -2.12
CA THR A 203 12.94 19.76 -1.02
C THR A 203 12.36 21.06 -0.45
N SER A 204 11.90 21.97 -1.33
CA SER A 204 11.23 23.21 -0.90
C SER A 204 9.93 22.93 -0.14
N GLU A 205 9.10 22.00 -0.64
CA GLU A 205 7.84 21.61 0.00
C GLU A 205 8.08 20.95 1.38
N TYR A 206 9.11 20.11 1.50
CA TYR A 206 9.48 19.50 2.78
C TYR A 206 9.88 20.55 3.81
N LYS A 207 10.65 21.57 3.40
CA LYS A 207 11.04 22.67 4.29
C LYS A 207 9.83 23.51 4.72
N ALA A 208 8.93 23.82 3.79
CA ALA A 208 7.69 24.52 4.11
C ALA A 208 6.76 23.69 5.02
N HIS A 209 6.78 22.36 4.89
CA HIS A 209 6.04 21.46 5.78
C HIS A 209 6.63 21.45 7.19
N GLU A 210 7.95 21.42 7.34
CA GLU A 210 8.65 21.53 8.63
C GLU A 210 8.23 22.79 9.39
N GLU A 211 8.28 23.97 8.73
CA GLU A 211 7.85 25.24 9.31
C GLU A 211 6.38 25.22 9.73
N ARG A 212 5.49 24.59 8.94
CA ARG A 212 4.06 24.45 9.30
C ARG A 212 3.86 23.55 10.52
N VAL A 213 4.61 22.47 10.63
CA VAL A 213 4.53 21.54 11.77
C VAL A 213 5.03 22.23 13.05
N GLU A 214 6.13 22.98 12.96
CA GLU A 214 6.65 23.76 14.09
C GLU A 214 5.62 24.81 14.55
N TYR A 215 5.04 25.57 13.62
CA TYR A 215 3.96 26.52 13.91
C TYR A 215 2.76 25.84 14.60
N TRP A 216 2.31 24.70 14.07
CA TRP A 216 1.21 23.94 14.65
C TRP A 216 1.55 23.42 16.06
N SER A 217 2.76 22.91 16.25
CA SER A 217 3.23 22.41 17.54
C SER A 217 3.24 23.50 18.60
N GLU A 218 3.75 24.69 18.26
CA GLU A 218 3.80 25.85 19.16
C GLU A 218 2.38 26.32 19.55
N HIS A 219 1.46 26.35 18.58
CA HIS A 219 0.08 26.82 18.80
C HIS A 219 -0.83 25.77 19.43
N CYS A 220 -0.48 24.48 19.37
CA CYS A 220 -1.26 23.40 19.97
C CYS A 220 -1.33 23.55 21.49
N ASP A 221 -0.22 23.94 22.14
CA ASP A 221 -0.18 24.12 23.59
C ASP A 221 -1.09 25.29 24.02
N THR A 222 -1.06 26.39 23.24
CA THR A 222 -1.97 27.53 23.44
C THR A 222 -3.44 27.14 23.24
N ALA A 223 -3.74 26.33 22.23
CA ALA A 223 -5.10 25.84 21.97
C ALA A 223 -5.61 24.91 23.09
N VAL A 224 -4.75 24.02 23.59
CA VAL A 224 -5.04 23.14 24.73
C VAL A 224 -5.28 23.96 25.99
N MET A 225 -4.42 24.94 26.28
CA MET A 225 -4.63 25.85 27.41
C MET A 225 -5.94 26.63 27.29
N GLY A 226 -6.29 27.09 26.08
CA GLY A 226 -7.57 27.72 25.79
C GLY A 226 -8.76 26.80 26.06
N MET A 227 -8.70 25.53 25.64
CA MET A 227 -9.76 24.56 25.91
C MET A 227 -9.92 24.25 27.41
N VAL A 228 -8.81 24.14 28.15
CA VAL A 228 -8.86 23.97 29.61
C VAL A 228 -9.50 25.19 30.29
N GLN A 229 -9.21 26.40 29.81
CA GLN A 229 -9.83 27.62 30.30
C GLN A 229 -11.35 27.60 30.07
N VAL A 230 -11.80 27.29 28.85
CA VAL A 230 -13.23 27.19 28.51
C VAL A 230 -13.93 26.13 29.38
N ALA A 231 -13.28 25.00 29.64
CA ALA A 231 -13.83 23.98 30.52
C ALA A 231 -14.00 24.48 31.97
N ARG A 232 -13.03 25.23 32.50
CA ARG A 232 -13.13 25.88 33.82
C ARG A 232 -14.25 26.91 33.86
N ASP A 233 -14.36 27.74 32.84
CA ASP A 233 -15.41 28.76 32.75
C ASP A 233 -16.81 28.11 32.69
N LEU A 234 -16.97 27.02 31.93
CA LEU A 234 -18.21 26.24 31.89
C LEU A 234 -18.56 25.62 33.24
N GLN A 235 -17.56 25.11 33.97
CA GLN A 235 -17.77 24.56 35.32
C GLN A 235 -18.20 25.66 36.31
N GLN A 236 -17.63 26.86 36.19
CA GLN A 236 -18.01 28.01 37.02
C GLN A 236 -19.44 28.47 36.71
N VAL A 237 -19.82 28.55 35.43
CA VAL A 237 -21.21 28.86 35.02
C VAL A 237 -22.18 27.81 35.57
N HIS A 238 -21.81 26.53 35.50
CA HIS A 238 -22.62 25.45 36.07
C HIS A 238 -22.82 25.61 37.59
N SER A 239 -21.77 25.95 38.34
CA SER A 239 -21.85 26.22 39.78
C SER A 239 -22.79 27.38 40.09
N GLN A 240 -22.67 28.50 39.36
CA GLN A 240 -23.54 29.66 39.56
C GLN A 240 -25.00 29.35 39.23
N LEU A 241 -25.25 28.57 38.17
CA LEU A 241 -26.61 28.11 37.83
C LEU A 241 -27.18 27.19 38.93
N ALA A 242 -26.35 26.42 39.62
CA ALA A 242 -26.78 25.55 40.72
C ALA A 242 -27.17 26.32 41.99
N GLU A 243 -26.73 27.58 42.16
CA GLU A 243 -27.10 28.45 43.29
C GLU A 243 -28.45 29.15 43.09
N ILE A 244 -28.93 29.30 41.85
CA ILE A 244 -30.21 29.96 41.53
C ILE A 244 -31.40 29.34 42.28
N PRO A 245 -31.57 28.00 42.34
CA PRO A 245 -32.67 27.40 43.08
C PRO A 245 -32.66 27.71 44.59
N GLN A 246 -31.47 27.80 45.21
CA GLN A 246 -31.34 28.17 46.62
C GLN A 246 -31.73 29.63 46.84
N PHE A 247 -31.28 30.53 45.96
CA PHE A 247 -31.69 31.94 45.97
C PHE A 247 -33.21 32.09 45.82
N LEU A 248 -33.81 31.38 44.86
CA LEU A 248 -35.26 31.38 44.65
C LEU A 248 -36.02 30.85 45.88
N SER A 249 -35.49 29.82 46.55
CA SER A 249 -36.06 29.27 47.79
C SER A 249 -35.98 30.29 48.93
N GLY A 250 -34.85 30.99 49.07
CA GLY A 250 -34.67 32.06 50.05
C GLY A 250 -35.65 33.23 49.83
N MET A 251 -35.90 33.62 48.57
CA MET A 251 -36.92 34.64 48.28
C MET A 251 -38.34 34.19 48.64
N GLN A 252 -38.68 32.91 48.41
CA GLN A 252 -39.98 32.37 48.81
C GLN A 252 -40.14 32.40 50.33
N GLN A 253 -39.12 32.00 51.08
CA GLN A 253 -39.12 32.04 52.52
C GLN A 253 -39.24 33.48 53.07
N PHE A 254 -38.47 34.41 52.53
CA PHE A 254 -38.60 35.84 52.86
C PHE A 254 -40.03 36.36 52.60
N GLY A 255 -40.67 35.94 51.50
CA GLY A 255 -42.06 36.29 51.22
C GLY A 255 -43.07 35.76 52.24
N VAL A 256 -42.82 34.57 52.80
CA VAL A 256 -43.64 34.00 53.89
C VAL A 256 -43.43 34.79 55.18
N GLU A 257 -42.18 35.02 55.57
CA GLU A 257 -41.83 35.78 56.78
C GLU A 257 -42.38 37.21 56.73
N ALA A 258 -42.28 37.88 55.58
CA ALA A 258 -42.84 39.22 55.37
C ALA A 258 -44.37 39.24 55.53
N ARG A 259 -45.07 38.20 55.04
CA ARG A 259 -46.53 38.08 55.24
C ARG A 259 -46.90 37.85 56.71
N GLU A 260 -46.15 37.02 57.42
CA GLU A 260 -46.37 36.81 58.86
C GLU A 260 -46.14 38.10 59.66
N GLN A 261 -45.08 38.85 59.37
CA GLN A 261 -44.81 40.13 60.00
C GLN A 261 -45.92 41.15 59.73
N LEU A 262 -46.42 41.24 58.49
CA LEU A 262 -47.55 42.11 58.15
C LEU A 262 -48.83 41.70 58.90
N ALA A 263 -49.11 40.41 59.05
CA ALA A 263 -50.25 39.92 59.82
C ALA A 263 -50.11 40.25 61.33
N ALA A 264 -48.91 40.10 61.88
CA ALA A 264 -48.61 40.48 63.26
C ALA A 264 -48.82 41.99 63.48
N LEU A 265 -48.34 42.83 62.56
CA LEU A 265 -48.52 44.28 62.61
C LEU A 265 -50.00 44.67 62.54
N ALA A 266 -50.78 44.03 61.64
CA ALA A 266 -52.23 44.25 61.55
C ALA A 266 -52.94 43.91 62.86
N THR A 267 -52.56 42.80 63.52
CA THR A 267 -53.10 42.39 64.82
C THR A 267 -52.75 43.39 65.93
N GLN A 268 -51.52 43.93 65.90
CA GLN A 268 -51.08 44.94 66.86
C GLN A 268 -51.85 46.26 66.69
N LEU A 269 -52.12 46.68 65.46
CA LEU A 269 -52.97 47.84 65.14
C LEU A 269 -54.42 47.65 65.63
N ASP A 270 -54.97 46.43 65.53
CA ASP A 270 -56.32 46.14 66.03
C ASP A 270 -56.39 46.17 67.57
N ARG A 271 -55.34 45.71 68.27
CA ARG A 271 -55.19 45.92 69.72
C ARG A 271 -55.17 47.40 70.10
N TYR A 272 -54.52 48.26 69.31
CA TYR A 272 -54.55 49.71 69.54
C TYR A 272 -55.96 50.31 69.39
N ARG A 273 -56.80 49.80 68.48
CA ARG A 273 -58.22 50.17 68.45
C ARG A 273 -58.95 49.79 69.74
N GLY A 274 -58.65 48.64 70.33
CA GLY A 274 -59.22 48.20 71.61
C GLY A 274 -58.86 49.09 72.80
N VAL A 275 -57.65 49.65 72.83
CA VAL A 275 -57.23 50.61 73.86
C VAL A 275 -58.09 51.88 73.83
N SER A 276 -58.52 52.34 72.65
CA SER A 276 -59.42 53.48 72.52
C SER A 276 -60.78 53.25 73.19
N ALA A 277 -61.31 52.02 73.14
CA ALA A 277 -62.56 51.66 73.83
C ALA A 277 -62.38 51.57 75.36
N GLN A 278 -61.20 51.16 75.84
CA GLN A 278 -60.86 51.17 77.27
C GLN A 278 -60.72 52.59 77.83
N VAL A 279 -60.19 53.53 77.06
CA VAL A 279 -60.10 54.95 77.45
C VAL A 279 -61.50 55.56 77.60
N GLU A 280 -62.46 55.18 76.76
CA GLU A 280 -63.86 55.63 76.84
C GLU A 280 -64.58 55.11 78.11
N ALA A 281 -64.18 53.94 78.63
CA ALA A 281 -64.73 53.33 79.84
C ALA A 281 -64.16 53.90 81.17
N VAL A 282 -62.97 54.51 81.15
CA VAL A 282 -62.28 55.01 82.36
C VAL A 282 -62.63 56.48 82.66
N LEU A 283 -63.14 57.23 81.68
CA LEU A 283 -63.53 58.64 81.82
C LEU A 283 -64.54 58.93 82.95
N PRO A 284 -65.58 58.08 83.20
CA PRO A 284 -66.50 58.28 84.31
C PRO A 284 -65.88 58.04 85.69
N GLN A 285 -64.92 57.11 85.80
CA GLN A 285 -64.26 56.75 87.06
C GLN A 285 -63.31 57.84 87.58
N LEU A 286 -62.83 58.70 86.67
CA LEU A 286 -62.06 59.90 87.03
C LEU A 286 -62.91 60.93 87.78
N GLY A 287 -64.21 61.02 87.49
CA GLY A 287 -65.14 61.90 88.22
C GLY A 287 -65.34 61.47 89.68
N GLU A 288 -65.51 60.17 89.92
CA GLU A 288 -65.65 59.59 91.28
C GLU A 288 -64.38 59.79 92.13
N ARG A 289 -63.19 59.58 91.54
CA ARG A 289 -61.92 59.75 92.28
C ARG A 289 -61.61 61.21 92.66
N ILE A 290 -62.12 62.18 91.90
CA ILE A 290 -61.94 63.61 92.22
C ILE A 290 -62.81 64.01 93.43
N GLU A 291 -64.01 63.43 93.60
CA GLU A 291 -64.85 63.66 94.79
C GLU A 291 -64.25 63.04 96.07
N GLU A 292 -63.64 61.84 95.98
CA GLU A 292 -62.90 61.24 97.10
C GLU A 292 -61.68 62.07 97.50
N PHE A 293 -60.97 62.64 96.52
CA PHE A 293 -59.78 63.47 96.75
C PHE A 293 -60.12 64.78 97.50
N VAL A 294 -61.26 65.42 97.20
CA VAL A 294 -61.71 66.64 97.87
C VAL A 294 -62.12 66.37 99.33
N ARG A 295 -62.67 65.19 99.64
CA ARG A 295 -63.08 64.81 101.00
C ARG A 295 -61.89 64.44 101.92
N GLY A 296 -60.76 64.05 101.35
CA GLY A 296 -59.52 63.76 102.07
C GLY A 296 -58.71 64.98 102.52
N LEU A 297 -59.00 66.17 101.98
CA LEU A 297 -58.24 67.40 102.25
C LEU A 297 -58.52 68.04 103.63
N ASP A 298 -59.66 67.76 104.27
CA ASP A 298 -60.03 68.28 105.60
C ASP A 298 -59.30 67.56 106.77
N VAL A 299 -58.81 66.34 106.55
CA VAL A 299 -58.14 65.52 107.58
C VAL A 299 -56.64 65.80 107.67
N VAL A 300 -56.05 66.41 106.63
CA VAL A 300 -54.61 66.69 106.53
C VAL A 300 -54.17 67.85 107.45
N GLN A 301 -55.06 68.78 107.82
CA GLN A 301 -54.71 69.98 108.57
C GLN A 301 -54.40 69.73 110.07
N GLN A 302 -54.77 68.58 110.62
CA GLN A 302 -54.61 68.25 112.05
C GLN A 302 -53.40 67.35 112.36
N VAL A 303 -52.78 66.73 111.34
CA VAL A 303 -51.63 65.80 111.49
C VAL A 303 -50.28 66.50 111.20
N MET A 304 -50.30 67.66 110.54
CA MET A 304 -49.12 68.29 109.95
C MET A 304 -48.14 68.96 110.94
N ASP A 305 -48.51 69.19 112.20
CA ASP A 305 -47.65 69.89 113.19
C ASP A 305 -46.72 68.93 113.98
N SER A 306 -46.98 67.62 113.94
CA SER A 306 -46.23 66.62 114.72
C SER A 306 -45.24 65.81 113.87
N GLU A 307 -45.56 65.49 112.62
CA GLU A 307 -44.70 64.62 111.78
C GLU A 307 -43.61 65.37 111.01
N MET A 308 -43.73 66.69 110.83
CA MET A 308 -42.78 67.49 110.04
C MET A 308 -41.41 67.63 110.72
N LYS A 309 -41.33 67.58 112.06
CA LYS A 309 -40.05 67.57 112.80
C LYS A 309 -39.30 66.23 112.68
N GLN A 310 -40.04 65.13 112.54
CA GLN A 310 -39.45 63.79 112.43
C GLN A 310 -39.01 63.50 110.99
N SER A 311 -39.73 64.05 110.00
CA SER A 311 -39.37 64.01 108.58
C SER A 311 -38.11 64.80 108.23
N LEU A 312 -37.83 65.93 108.89
CA LEU A 312 -36.62 66.74 108.66
C LEU A 312 -35.32 65.99 109.02
N VAL A 313 -35.36 65.10 110.02
CA VAL A 313 -34.20 64.26 110.40
C VAL A 313 -34.01 63.08 109.44
N SER A 314 -35.09 62.54 108.86
CA SER A 314 -35.00 61.47 107.84
C SER A 314 -34.58 62.00 106.47
N ILE A 315 -35.01 63.21 106.09
CA ILE A 315 -34.64 63.86 104.81
C ILE A 315 -33.15 64.22 104.77
N SER A 316 -32.57 64.66 105.89
CA SER A 316 -31.12 64.89 106.01
C SER A 316 -30.30 63.63 105.74
N LYS A 317 -30.75 62.47 106.25
CA LYS A 317 -30.06 61.18 106.08
C LYS A 317 -30.24 60.58 104.67
N GLN A 318 -31.32 60.96 103.99
CA GLN A 318 -31.66 60.51 102.64
C GLN A 318 -30.99 61.36 101.55
N SER A 319 -30.66 62.62 101.87
CA SER A 319 -29.87 63.52 101.01
C SER A 319 -28.41 63.07 100.83
N GLU A 320 -27.83 62.39 101.83
CA GLU A 320 -26.46 61.83 101.75
C GLU A 320 -26.40 60.60 100.82
N LEU A 321 -27.49 59.82 100.75
CA LEU A 321 -27.64 58.67 99.85
C LEU A 321 -27.98 59.06 98.40
N LEU A 322 -28.62 60.21 98.19
CA LEU A 322 -28.91 60.75 96.85
C LEU A 322 -27.65 61.27 96.13
N GLY A 323 -26.64 61.75 96.86
CA GLY A 323 -25.33 62.11 96.29
C GLY A 323 -24.58 60.91 95.68
N ALA A 324 -24.63 59.75 96.34
CA ALA A 324 -24.00 58.52 95.85
C ALA A 324 -24.72 57.89 94.63
N GLN A 325 -26.02 58.13 94.47
CA GLN A 325 -26.79 57.61 93.33
C GLN A 325 -26.63 58.45 92.06
N ILE A 326 -26.34 59.75 92.18
CA ILE A 326 -26.07 60.62 91.03
C ILE A 326 -24.70 60.32 90.39
N GLU A 327 -23.72 59.88 91.18
CA GLU A 327 -22.41 59.39 90.70
C GLU A 327 -22.53 58.03 89.97
N ALA A 328 -23.40 57.14 90.45
CA ALA A 328 -23.67 55.84 89.83
C ALA A 328 -24.39 55.93 88.47
N VAL A 329 -25.21 56.97 88.26
CA VAL A 329 -25.92 57.22 86.98
C VAL A 329 -24.98 57.82 85.93
N SER A 330 -23.98 58.61 86.34
CA SER A 330 -22.93 59.09 85.43
C SER A 330 -21.99 57.96 84.97
N GLY A 331 -21.69 56.99 85.85
CA GLY A 331 -20.92 55.79 85.49
C GLY A 331 -21.71 54.74 84.66
N ALA A 332 -23.04 54.80 84.64
CA ALA A 332 -23.86 53.91 83.81
C ALA A 332 -23.88 54.34 82.33
N PHE A 333 -23.78 55.64 82.05
CA PHE A 333 -23.57 56.15 80.68
C PHE A 333 -22.16 55.87 80.15
N GLU A 334 -21.18 55.69 81.05
CA GLU A 334 -19.82 55.24 80.73
C GLU A 334 -19.75 53.72 80.51
N LYS A 335 -20.63 52.93 81.15
CA LYS A 335 -20.69 51.46 80.97
C LYS A 335 -21.37 50.97 79.69
N MET A 336 -22.05 51.82 78.94
CA MET A 336 -22.39 51.54 77.54
C MET A 336 -21.20 51.77 76.59
N SER A 337 -20.07 52.25 77.11
CA SER A 337 -18.76 52.33 76.45
C SER A 337 -17.79 51.20 76.86
N SER A 338 -18.22 50.25 77.71
CA SER A 338 -17.35 49.18 78.22
C SER A 338 -17.85 47.76 77.86
N LEU A 339 -18.12 47.51 76.57
CA LEU A 339 -17.73 46.21 76.02
C LEU A 339 -16.21 46.25 75.99
N ASP A 340 -15.57 45.56 76.93
CA ASP A 340 -14.11 45.58 77.05
C ASP A 340 -13.48 45.22 75.70
N ALA A 341 -12.56 46.06 75.23
CA ALA A 341 -11.80 45.76 74.02
C ALA A 341 -11.14 44.39 74.18
N ASP A 342 -10.72 44.03 75.40
CA ASP A 342 -10.12 42.72 75.71
C ASP A 342 -11.11 41.54 75.61
N PHE A 343 -12.42 41.73 75.84
CA PHE A 343 -13.41 40.65 75.69
C PHE A 343 -13.85 40.45 74.23
N ILE A 344 -14.04 41.54 73.48
CA ILE A 344 -14.22 41.45 72.01
C ILE A 344 -12.96 40.89 71.37
N GLN A 345 -11.77 41.31 71.83
CA GLN A 345 -10.49 40.82 71.33
C GLN A 345 -10.24 39.36 71.71
N SER A 346 -10.63 38.90 72.90
CA SER A 346 -10.53 37.48 73.27
C SER A 346 -11.48 36.60 72.45
N LEU A 347 -12.73 37.02 72.22
CA LEU A 347 -13.69 36.30 71.36
C LEU A 347 -13.22 36.27 69.90
N VAL A 348 -12.73 37.40 69.37
CA VAL A 348 -12.15 37.46 68.02
C VAL A 348 -10.90 36.59 67.95
N GLN A 349 -10.03 36.59 68.96
CA GLN A 349 -8.80 35.80 68.97
C GLN A 349 -9.06 34.30 69.16
N GLU A 350 -10.06 33.91 69.96
CA GLU A 350 -10.53 32.53 70.10
C GLU A 350 -11.19 32.03 68.81
N THR A 351 -12.00 32.87 68.16
CA THR A 351 -12.61 32.54 66.85
C THR A 351 -11.55 32.44 65.76
N VAL A 352 -10.59 33.37 65.73
CA VAL A 352 -9.48 33.37 64.75
C VAL A 352 -8.53 32.20 64.97
N THR A 353 -8.22 31.83 66.22
CA THR A 353 -7.38 30.66 66.51
C THR A 353 -8.10 29.35 66.19
N THR A 354 -9.39 29.25 66.51
CA THR A 354 -10.22 28.08 66.14
C THR A 354 -10.33 27.95 64.62
N HIS A 355 -10.57 29.07 63.91
CA HIS A 355 -10.62 29.08 62.46
C HIS A 355 -9.25 28.74 61.84
N ARG A 356 -8.16 29.29 62.37
CA ARG A 356 -6.79 29.00 61.91
C ARG A 356 -6.45 27.51 62.07
N ASN A 357 -6.81 26.92 63.21
CA ASN A 357 -6.59 25.50 63.47
C ASN A 357 -7.45 24.63 62.54
N GLY A 358 -8.72 24.97 62.35
CA GLY A 358 -9.61 24.28 61.40
C GLY A 358 -9.13 24.38 59.96
N MET A 359 -8.63 25.55 59.53
CA MET A 359 -8.04 25.74 58.20
C MET A 359 -6.73 24.98 58.03
N GLN A 360 -5.92 24.87 59.09
CA GLN A 360 -4.70 24.07 59.07
C GLN A 360 -4.99 22.57 58.99
N GLU A 361 -6.03 22.10 59.70
CA GLU A 361 -6.49 20.72 59.63
C GLU A 361 -7.09 20.37 58.27
N LEU A 362 -7.91 21.28 57.70
CA LEU A 362 -8.40 21.16 56.32
C LEU A 362 -7.27 21.14 55.29
N ALA A 363 -6.26 22.00 55.44
CA ALA A 363 -5.10 22.01 54.53
C ALA A 363 -4.30 20.70 54.61
N LEU A 364 -4.12 20.14 55.82
CA LEU A 364 -3.48 18.85 56.01
C LEU A 364 -4.32 17.69 55.45
N GLN A 365 -5.63 17.74 55.62
CA GLN A 365 -6.56 16.76 55.07
C GLN A 365 -6.61 16.82 53.53
N GLN A 366 -6.59 18.02 52.96
CA GLN A 366 -6.54 18.24 51.52
C GLN A 366 -5.21 17.80 50.91
N ALA A 367 -4.09 18.06 51.60
CA ALA A 367 -2.78 17.56 51.18
C ALA A 367 -2.70 16.03 51.20
N ARG A 368 -3.28 15.37 52.21
CA ARG A 368 -3.36 13.89 52.27
C ARG A 368 -4.22 13.32 51.15
N THR A 369 -5.42 13.86 50.94
CA THR A 369 -6.32 13.39 49.86
C THR A 369 -5.71 13.63 48.48
N HIS A 370 -5.04 14.75 48.25
CA HIS A 370 -4.29 14.97 47.01
C HIS A 370 -3.16 13.95 46.83
N LYS A 371 -2.42 13.62 47.89
CA LYS A 371 -1.37 12.59 47.83
C LYS A 371 -1.93 11.21 47.50
N GLU A 372 -3.02 10.80 48.14
CA GLU A 372 -3.70 9.54 47.83
C GLU A 372 -4.21 9.49 46.39
N MET A 373 -4.74 10.61 45.88
CA MET A 373 -5.20 10.73 44.49
C MET A 373 -4.03 10.61 43.49
N VAL A 374 -2.90 11.24 43.79
CA VAL A 374 -1.68 11.16 42.97
C VAL A 374 -1.09 9.75 42.98
N ASP A 375 -1.08 9.06 44.12
CA ASP A 375 -0.63 7.67 44.21
C ASP A 375 -1.57 6.73 43.43
N ALA A 376 -2.89 6.94 43.50
CA ALA A 376 -3.87 6.18 42.72
C ALA A 376 -3.73 6.41 41.20
N LEU A 377 -3.54 7.67 40.77
CA LEU A 377 -3.28 8.01 39.37
C LEU A 377 -1.98 7.38 38.87
N SER A 378 -0.92 7.44 39.69
CA SER A 378 0.37 6.83 39.35
C SER A 378 0.25 5.32 39.20
N HIS A 379 -0.53 4.66 40.06
CA HIS A 379 -0.78 3.23 39.96
C HIS A 379 -1.60 2.86 38.71
N LEU A 380 -2.61 3.66 38.35
CA LEU A 380 -3.40 3.48 37.13
C LEU A 380 -2.55 3.65 35.87
N ILE A 381 -1.70 4.67 35.81
CA ILE A 381 -0.78 4.91 34.70
C ILE A 381 0.20 3.73 34.58
N ARG A 382 0.80 3.28 35.68
CA ARG A 382 1.74 2.14 35.67
C ARG A 382 1.07 0.86 35.19
N LYS A 383 -0.17 0.61 35.62
CA LYS A 383 -0.96 -0.53 35.18
C LYS A 383 -1.30 -0.44 33.70
N SER A 384 -1.75 0.72 33.23
CA SER A 384 -2.04 0.97 31.81
C SER A 384 -0.81 0.79 30.92
N ILE A 385 0.36 1.26 31.36
CA ILE A 385 1.63 1.06 30.64
C ILE A 385 2.00 -0.42 30.61
N GLY A 386 1.87 -1.14 31.73
CA GLY A 386 2.12 -2.58 31.76
C GLY A 386 1.17 -3.38 30.87
N ASP A 387 -0.12 -3.06 30.87
CA ASP A 387 -1.12 -3.70 30.00
C ASP A 387 -0.83 -3.40 28.52
N ALA A 388 -0.39 -2.17 28.19
CA ALA A 388 0.04 -1.79 26.85
C ALA A 388 1.30 -2.55 26.41
N GLU A 389 2.30 -2.68 27.29
CA GLU A 389 3.54 -3.41 27.03
C GLU A 389 3.27 -4.89 26.73
N VAL A 390 2.38 -5.52 27.49
CA VAL A 390 1.92 -6.89 27.23
C VAL A 390 1.17 -7.00 25.90
N SER A 391 0.33 -6.02 25.57
CA SER A 391 -0.40 -6.00 24.29
C SER A 391 0.54 -5.84 23.09
N ILE A 392 1.51 -4.92 23.19
CA ILE A 392 2.52 -4.69 22.15
C ILE A 392 3.37 -5.94 21.96
N GLY A 393 3.79 -6.60 23.05
CA GLY A 393 4.53 -7.87 22.98
C GLY A 393 3.75 -8.97 22.25
N LYS A 394 2.44 -9.09 22.51
CA LYS A 394 1.58 -10.03 21.77
C LYS A 394 1.44 -9.67 20.29
N GLN A 395 1.28 -8.39 19.97
CA GLN A 395 1.24 -7.94 18.57
C GLN A 395 2.55 -8.21 17.84
N TYR A 396 3.69 -8.00 18.50
CA TYR A 396 5.00 -8.31 17.94
C TYR A 396 5.13 -9.79 17.60
N GLN A 397 4.72 -10.70 18.51
CA GLN A 397 4.73 -12.14 18.25
C GLN A 397 3.80 -12.56 17.10
N VAL A 398 2.64 -11.91 16.95
CA VAL A 398 1.73 -12.17 15.81
C VAL A 398 2.35 -11.71 14.49
N VAL A 399 3.02 -10.56 14.48
CA VAL A 399 3.74 -10.04 13.31
C VAL A 399 4.89 -10.96 12.95
N GLU A 400 5.73 -11.33 13.91
CA GLU A 400 6.87 -12.25 13.73
C GLU A 400 6.41 -13.57 13.13
N ARG A 401 5.36 -14.18 13.68
CA ARG A 401 4.80 -15.43 13.18
C ARG A 401 4.25 -15.33 11.76
N ARG A 402 3.54 -14.24 11.43
CA ARG A 402 3.06 -14.02 10.06
C ARG A 402 4.22 -13.78 9.09
N MET A 403 5.26 -13.11 9.54
CA MET A 403 6.44 -12.84 8.72
C MET A 403 7.19 -14.14 8.44
N GLU A 404 7.34 -15.02 9.43
CA GLU A 404 7.88 -16.38 9.24
C GLU A 404 7.02 -17.20 8.27
N GLU A 405 5.70 -17.23 8.46
CA GLU A 405 4.78 -17.98 7.58
C GLU A 405 4.86 -17.49 6.12
N GLU A 406 4.99 -16.18 5.89
CA GLU A 406 5.17 -15.63 4.53
C GLU A 406 6.57 -15.87 3.97
N VAL A 407 7.63 -15.73 4.77
CA VAL A 407 9.00 -16.02 4.32
C VAL A 407 9.14 -17.49 3.96
N GLU A 408 8.58 -18.39 4.77
CA GLU A 408 8.56 -19.83 4.49
C GLU A 408 7.70 -20.14 3.25
N GLY A 409 6.55 -19.48 3.09
CA GLY A 409 5.71 -19.58 1.89
C GLY A 409 6.44 -19.17 0.61
N VAL A 410 7.13 -18.02 0.63
CA VAL A 410 7.94 -17.53 -0.49
C VAL A 410 9.10 -18.47 -0.79
N ILE A 411 9.84 -18.93 0.23
CA ILE A 411 10.96 -19.87 0.06
C ILE A 411 10.46 -21.20 -0.52
N SER A 412 9.32 -21.70 -0.07
CA SER A 412 8.71 -22.93 -0.58
C SER A 412 8.32 -22.80 -2.05
N ALA A 413 7.62 -21.72 -2.41
CA ALA A 413 7.23 -21.43 -3.79
C ALA A 413 8.46 -21.25 -4.71
N MET A 414 9.49 -20.55 -4.24
CA MET A 414 10.76 -20.42 -4.95
C MET A 414 11.47 -21.78 -5.11
N GLY A 415 11.44 -22.63 -4.09
CA GLY A 415 12.01 -23.97 -4.12
C GLY A 415 11.31 -24.88 -5.12
N GLU A 416 9.97 -24.83 -5.19
CA GLU A 416 9.18 -25.58 -6.17
C GLU A 416 9.44 -25.10 -7.61
N ALA A 417 9.54 -23.79 -7.81
CA ALA A 417 9.91 -23.21 -9.09
C ALA A 417 11.34 -23.61 -9.51
N LEU A 418 12.31 -23.55 -8.60
CA LEU A 418 13.70 -23.98 -8.84
C LEU A 418 13.81 -25.48 -9.13
N ALA A 419 13.07 -26.32 -8.41
CA ALA A 419 13.01 -27.76 -8.66
C ALA A 419 12.41 -28.07 -10.03
N THR A 420 11.38 -27.34 -10.44
CA THR A 420 10.75 -27.45 -11.76
C THR A 420 11.74 -27.07 -12.86
N ILE A 421 12.40 -25.92 -12.73
CA ILE A 421 13.40 -25.44 -13.70
C ILE A 421 14.59 -26.41 -13.79
N SER A 422 15.13 -26.84 -12.64
CA SER A 422 16.25 -27.78 -12.59
C SER A 422 15.89 -29.16 -13.17
N GLY A 423 14.68 -29.64 -12.88
CA GLY A 423 14.16 -30.89 -13.44
C GLY A 423 13.99 -30.82 -14.95
N GLN A 424 13.51 -29.68 -15.47
CA GLN A 424 13.39 -29.43 -16.91
C GLN A 424 14.77 -29.36 -17.57
N PHE A 425 15.69 -28.58 -16.99
CA PHE A 425 17.07 -28.45 -17.47
C PHE A 425 17.81 -29.79 -17.50
N THR A 426 17.66 -30.61 -16.46
CA THR A 426 18.28 -31.96 -16.40
C THR A 426 17.72 -32.88 -17.48
N ARG A 427 16.41 -32.77 -17.75
CA ARG A 427 15.72 -33.56 -18.78
C ARG A 427 16.24 -33.17 -20.17
N ASP A 428 16.33 -31.87 -20.43
CA ASP A 428 16.85 -31.31 -21.68
C ASP A 428 18.32 -31.68 -21.87
N TYR A 429 19.13 -31.60 -20.82
CA TYR A 429 20.55 -31.95 -20.86
C TYR A 429 20.78 -33.45 -21.10
N ARG A 430 19.98 -34.35 -20.48
CA ARG A 430 20.02 -35.79 -20.78
C ARG A 430 19.64 -36.06 -22.23
N GLN A 431 18.64 -35.35 -22.75
CA GLN A 431 18.20 -35.52 -24.13
C GLN A 431 19.31 -35.09 -25.10
N LEU A 432 19.99 -33.98 -24.82
CA LEU A 432 21.14 -33.50 -25.58
C LEU A 432 22.31 -34.50 -25.54
N ILE A 433 22.68 -35.01 -24.36
CA ILE A 433 23.74 -36.03 -24.23
C ILE A 433 23.37 -37.31 -24.98
N ALA A 434 22.12 -37.76 -24.89
CA ALA A 434 21.67 -38.95 -25.61
C ALA A 434 21.76 -38.74 -27.14
N GLN A 435 21.47 -37.54 -27.64
CA GLN A 435 21.67 -37.22 -29.05
C GLN A 435 23.16 -37.18 -29.43
N MET A 436 24.00 -36.54 -28.60
CA MET A 436 25.46 -36.53 -28.80
C MET A 436 26.06 -37.94 -28.81
N GLN A 437 25.63 -38.82 -27.90
CA GLN A 437 26.07 -40.22 -27.85
C GLN A 437 25.61 -41.04 -29.07
N ARG A 438 24.41 -40.80 -29.58
CA ARG A 438 23.95 -41.43 -30.83
C ARG A 438 24.81 -41.00 -32.01
N ILE A 439 25.18 -39.72 -32.07
CA ILE A 439 26.04 -39.18 -33.14
C ILE A 439 27.45 -39.77 -33.04
N THR A 440 28.03 -39.86 -31.84
CA THR A 440 29.37 -40.43 -31.66
C THR A 440 29.39 -41.95 -31.87
N GLN A 441 28.37 -42.70 -31.47
CA GLN A 441 28.26 -44.12 -31.81
C GLN A 441 28.04 -44.35 -33.30
N ALA A 442 27.22 -43.53 -33.97
CA ALA A 442 27.07 -43.58 -35.42
C ALA A 442 28.40 -43.27 -36.13
N GLY A 443 29.17 -42.31 -35.60
CA GLY A 443 30.53 -42.01 -36.06
C GLY A 443 31.53 -43.15 -35.84
N ALA A 444 31.49 -43.82 -34.68
CA ALA A 444 32.36 -44.95 -34.36
C ALA A 444 32.06 -46.18 -35.22
N ILE A 445 30.78 -46.51 -35.44
CA ILE A 445 30.35 -47.61 -36.32
C ILE A 445 30.73 -47.33 -37.78
N ALA A 446 30.70 -46.07 -38.22
CA ALA A 446 31.18 -45.67 -39.53
C ALA A 446 32.71 -45.85 -39.66
N ALA A 447 33.48 -45.50 -38.61
CA ALA A 447 34.93 -45.64 -38.58
C ALA A 447 35.41 -47.12 -38.55
N GLU A 448 34.71 -47.99 -37.81
CA GLU A 448 35.00 -49.43 -37.75
C GLU A 448 34.72 -50.14 -39.09
N ARG A 449 33.68 -49.72 -39.81
CA ARG A 449 33.37 -50.21 -41.17
C ARG A 449 34.37 -49.75 -42.22
N SER A 450 35.00 -48.58 -42.05
CA SER A 450 36.11 -48.16 -42.92
C SER A 450 37.41 -48.92 -42.65
N SER A 451 37.72 -49.21 -41.38
CA SER A 451 38.94 -49.96 -41.01
C SER A 451 38.92 -51.42 -41.49
N HIS A 452 37.77 -52.10 -41.43
CA HIS A 452 37.64 -53.47 -41.94
C HIS A 452 37.68 -53.59 -43.47
N ARG A 453 37.60 -52.48 -44.22
CA ARG A 453 37.76 -52.47 -45.68
C ARG A 453 39.19 -52.22 -46.15
N GLU A 454 40.12 -51.88 -45.26
CA GLU A 454 41.54 -51.65 -45.61
C GLU A 454 42.45 -52.86 -45.31
N ILE A 455 41.94 -53.94 -44.71
CA ILE A 455 42.75 -55.14 -44.35
C ILE A 455 42.34 -56.40 -45.17
N ALA A 456 41.39 -56.29 -46.10
CA ALA A 456 41.05 -57.33 -47.07
C ALA A 456 41.37 -56.87 -48.49
#